data_AF-C5ME03-F1
#
_entry.id   AF-C5ME03-F1
#
_cell.length_a   1.000
_cell.length_b   1.000
_cell.length_c   1.000
_cell.angle_alpha   90.00
_cell.angle_beta   90.00
_cell.angle_gamma   90.00
#
_symmetry.space_group_name_H-M   'P 1'
#
loop_
_entity.id
_entity.type
_entity.pdbx_description
1 polymer ?
#
loop_
_entity_poly.entity_id
_entity_poly.type
_entity_poly.pdbx_seq_one_letter_code
_entity_poly.pdbx_strand_id
1 'polypeptide(L)'
;MTDIKEEESEVAFLDIYIRFNNDMEKDYCFQVKTTTVFKDLYKIFKTLPLSLRPSVFYHAEPIGFRKSTSPGYLTEDGNIVFDDDSQDQYAPVSDNDLINEKVWPGQLILPVWQFNEFGFYSFITFLLVWLYTDLPDFISPTPGLCLTNQMTKLLCWAAVQFGKQELADIIIKDLYDPVSVGAQIAFFVFHVVKIFFIFGIFYTGIFNPIKVFRWKPKSVKLDVTREELIKLGWTGTRKATIDEYKEYYREFKINQYGGMIQAHRAGLFETLKHLGVQLESGEGYNTPMTEENKMRKMSEIVKESKEPDFKVRLSYEYFAELGYVFAMNAEDKEGSELTELIKQYRRYGLLVSDARIKSVVKGRKGEIEEKPAPQVEELVEEVKTEGENTEVNE
;
A
#
# COMPACT_ATOMS: atom_id res chain seq x y z
N MET A 1 -37.97 -15.91 -37.04
CA MET A 1 -36.54 -15.81 -36.71
C MET A 1 -36.41 -14.73 -35.66
N THR A 2 -36.43 -15.16 -34.42
CA THR A 2 -36.24 -14.34 -33.23
C THR A 2 -34.74 -14.09 -33.10
N ASP A 3 -34.33 -12.85 -33.38
CA ASP A 3 -33.01 -12.38 -33.02
C ASP A 3 -32.93 -12.36 -31.49
N ILE A 4 -32.12 -13.27 -30.97
CA ILE A 4 -31.74 -13.37 -29.58
C ILE A 4 -30.91 -12.11 -29.30
N LYS A 5 -31.51 -11.16 -28.58
CA LYS A 5 -30.74 -10.17 -27.83
C LYS A 5 -29.93 -10.97 -26.81
N GLU A 6 -28.63 -11.05 -27.01
CA GLU A 6 -27.70 -11.43 -25.95
C GLU A 6 -28.01 -10.50 -24.76
N GLU A 7 -28.51 -11.09 -23.67
CA GLU A 7 -28.62 -10.39 -22.40
C GLU A 7 -27.22 -9.90 -22.05
N GLU A 8 -27.03 -8.58 -21.97
CA GLU A 8 -25.85 -7.98 -21.34
C GLU A 8 -25.80 -8.51 -19.91
N SER A 9 -25.06 -9.60 -19.69
CA SER A 9 -24.73 -10.08 -18.35
C SER A 9 -24.17 -8.87 -17.59
N GLU A 10 -24.84 -8.45 -16.52
CA GLU A 10 -24.43 -7.30 -15.71
C GLU A 10 -22.95 -7.41 -15.37
N VAL A 11 -22.13 -6.55 -15.98
CA VAL A 11 -20.68 -6.56 -15.76
C VAL A 11 -20.44 -5.98 -14.37
N ALA A 12 -20.32 -6.87 -13.38
CA ALA A 12 -19.94 -6.48 -12.03
C ALA A 12 -18.47 -6.03 -11.98
N PHE A 13 -18.19 -5.09 -11.07
CA PHE A 13 -16.86 -4.53 -10.84
C PHE A 13 -16.32 -4.96 -9.48
N LEU A 14 -15.00 -5.08 -9.40
CA LEU A 14 -14.25 -5.47 -8.22
C LEU A 14 -13.10 -4.48 -8.03
N ASP A 15 -12.94 -3.93 -6.83
CA ASP A 15 -11.74 -3.15 -6.49
C ASP A 15 -10.61 -4.11 -6.07
N ILE A 16 -9.40 -3.87 -6.58
CA ILE A 16 -8.15 -4.56 -6.23
C ILE A 16 -7.06 -3.53 -5.95
N TYR A 17 -5.99 -3.93 -5.26
CA TYR A 17 -4.86 -3.03 -4.98
C TYR A 17 -3.59 -3.57 -5.62
N ILE A 18 -2.72 -2.68 -6.10
CA ILE A 18 -1.43 -3.05 -6.71
C ILE A 18 -0.31 -2.24 -6.08
N ARG A 19 0.71 -2.94 -5.56
CA ARG A 19 1.98 -2.36 -5.07
C ARG A 19 3.07 -2.56 -6.10
N PHE A 20 3.56 -1.50 -6.72
CA PHE A 20 4.45 -1.64 -7.88
C PHE A 20 5.90 -1.95 -7.53
N ASN A 21 6.49 -1.21 -6.59
CA ASN A 21 7.94 -1.19 -6.31
C ASN A 21 8.28 -1.60 -4.87
N ASN A 22 7.49 -2.49 -4.27
CA ASN A 22 7.58 -2.86 -2.84
C ASN A 22 7.47 -1.65 -1.88
N ASP A 23 6.91 -0.54 -2.36
CA ASP A 23 6.67 0.64 -1.55
C ASP A 23 5.32 0.51 -0.83
N MET A 24 5.39 0.22 0.47
CA MET A 24 4.23 -0.04 1.32
C MET A 24 3.29 1.16 1.44
N GLU A 25 3.77 2.37 1.16
CA GLU A 25 2.94 3.57 1.20
C GLU A 25 2.14 3.77 -0.11
N LYS A 26 2.39 2.95 -1.13
CA LYS A 26 1.90 3.15 -2.50
C LYS A 26 1.10 1.96 -3.03
N ASP A 27 0.07 1.58 -2.29
CA ASP A 27 -0.92 0.57 -2.70
C ASP A 27 -2.06 1.20 -3.48
N TYR A 28 -1.99 1.17 -4.81
CA TYR A 28 -2.96 1.86 -5.66
C TYR A 28 -4.20 1.02 -5.93
N CYS A 29 -5.38 1.64 -5.80
CA CYS A 29 -6.66 0.99 -6.05
C CYS A 29 -7.02 1.02 -7.54
N PHE A 30 -7.36 -0.14 -8.08
CA PHE A 30 -7.86 -0.35 -9.43
C PHE A 30 -9.23 -1.02 -9.40
N GLN A 31 -10.14 -0.57 -10.26
CA GLN A 31 -11.42 -1.20 -10.48
C GLN A 31 -11.36 -2.09 -11.72
N VAL A 32 -11.54 -3.40 -11.53
CA VAL A 32 -11.52 -4.41 -12.60
C VAL A 32 -12.91 -5.01 -12.80
N LYS A 33 -13.14 -5.63 -13.95
CA LYS A 33 -14.39 -6.35 -14.23
C LYS A 33 -14.28 -7.78 -13.71
N THR A 34 -15.41 -8.45 -13.45
CA THR A 34 -15.43 -9.89 -13.13
C THR A 34 -14.84 -10.76 -14.23
N THR A 35 -14.78 -10.29 -15.47
CA THR A 35 -14.18 -10.99 -16.62
C THR A 35 -12.70 -10.69 -16.83
N THR A 36 -12.08 -9.84 -16.00
CA THR A 36 -10.68 -9.45 -16.14
C THR A 36 -9.75 -10.58 -15.69
N VAL A 37 -8.75 -10.89 -16.51
CA VAL A 37 -7.68 -11.84 -16.18
C VAL A 37 -6.39 -11.12 -15.78
N PHE A 38 -5.48 -11.80 -15.10
CA PHE A 38 -4.20 -11.20 -14.67
C PHE A 38 -3.38 -10.63 -15.84
N LYS A 39 -3.45 -11.26 -17.03
CA LYS A 39 -2.80 -10.77 -18.25
C LYS A 39 -3.23 -9.36 -18.66
N ASP A 40 -4.43 -8.94 -18.31
CA ASP A 40 -4.90 -7.59 -18.64
C ASP A 40 -4.17 -6.52 -17.83
N LEU A 41 -3.66 -6.86 -16.63
CA LEU A 41 -2.94 -5.93 -15.76
C LEU A 41 -1.60 -5.45 -16.35
N TYR A 42 -0.99 -6.20 -17.28
CA TYR A 42 0.20 -5.73 -18.00
C TYR A 42 -0.04 -4.43 -18.77
N LYS A 43 -1.30 -4.14 -19.15
CA LYS A 43 -1.68 -2.89 -19.80
C LYS A 43 -1.33 -1.67 -18.95
N ILE A 44 -1.32 -1.79 -17.62
CA ILE A 44 -0.93 -0.72 -16.69
C ILE A 44 0.50 -0.25 -16.99
N PHE A 45 1.44 -1.19 -17.11
CA PHE A 45 2.87 -0.91 -17.34
C PHE A 45 3.17 -0.37 -18.75
N LYS A 46 2.30 -0.68 -19.72
CA LYS A 46 2.39 -0.16 -21.09
C LYS A 46 1.79 1.25 -21.24
N THR A 47 0.81 1.57 -20.42
CA THR A 47 0.03 2.80 -20.54
C THR A 47 0.59 3.91 -19.65
N LEU A 48 0.95 3.61 -18.40
CA LEU A 48 1.40 4.62 -17.45
C LEU A 48 2.84 5.07 -17.77
N PRO A 49 3.11 6.38 -17.94
CA PRO A 49 4.45 6.93 -18.20
C PRO A 49 5.27 7.05 -16.90
N LEU A 50 5.07 6.11 -15.98
CA LEU A 50 5.71 6.06 -14.67
C LEU A 50 6.69 4.90 -14.63
N SER A 51 7.82 5.09 -13.95
CA SER A 51 8.75 3.99 -13.67
C SER A 51 8.19 3.20 -12.50
N LEU A 52 7.40 2.17 -12.81
CA LEU A 52 6.76 1.32 -11.79
C LEU A 52 7.70 0.22 -11.26
N ARG A 53 8.81 -0.04 -11.97
CA ARG A 53 9.83 -1.00 -11.56
C ARG A 53 10.63 -0.52 -10.33
N PRO A 54 11.15 -1.42 -9.49
CA PRO A 54 11.91 -1.07 -8.29
C PRO A 54 13.15 -0.22 -8.57
N SER A 55 13.91 -0.57 -9.60
CA SER A 55 15.12 0.17 -9.99
C SER A 55 15.39 0.03 -11.49
N VAL A 56 16.40 0.74 -12.00
CA VAL A 56 16.79 0.65 -13.42
C VAL A 56 17.27 -0.73 -13.83
N PHE A 57 17.66 -1.57 -12.86
CA PHE A 57 18.20 -2.91 -13.06
C PHE A 57 17.12 -3.98 -13.19
N TYR A 58 15.85 -3.62 -13.18
CA TYR A 58 14.75 -4.53 -13.50
C TYR A 58 14.23 -4.26 -14.91
N HIS A 59 13.65 -5.27 -15.53
CA HIS A 59 12.90 -5.08 -16.78
C HIS A 59 11.74 -4.10 -16.58
N ALA A 60 11.33 -3.42 -17.66
CA ALA A 60 10.31 -2.37 -17.60
C ALA A 60 8.90 -2.90 -17.32
N GLU A 61 8.64 -4.15 -17.74
CA GLU A 61 7.41 -4.89 -17.46
C GLU A 61 7.73 -6.03 -16.48
N PRO A 62 6.80 -6.38 -15.57
CA PRO A 62 6.93 -7.58 -14.76
C PRO A 62 6.88 -8.84 -15.63
N ILE A 63 7.20 -10.00 -15.06
CA ILE A 63 7.10 -11.32 -15.72
C ILE A 63 5.87 -12.12 -15.27
N GLY A 64 5.12 -11.58 -14.32
CA GLY A 64 3.97 -12.25 -13.71
C GLY A 64 3.39 -11.41 -12.58
N PHE A 65 2.38 -11.95 -11.94
CA PHE A 65 1.78 -11.41 -10.74
C PHE A 65 1.72 -12.48 -9.65
N ARG A 66 1.58 -12.01 -8.41
CA ARG A 66 1.27 -12.83 -7.23
C ARG A 66 0.28 -12.06 -6.38
N LYS A 67 -0.55 -12.75 -5.61
CA LYS A 67 -1.44 -12.10 -4.64
C LYS A 67 -0.81 -12.14 -3.26
N SER A 68 -0.96 -11.07 -2.50
CA SER A 68 -0.61 -11.06 -1.08
C SER A 68 -1.57 -11.96 -0.32
N THR A 69 -1.05 -12.84 0.51
CA THR A 69 -1.83 -13.70 1.40
C THR A 69 -1.65 -13.32 2.85
N SER A 70 -1.06 -12.16 3.15
CA SER A 70 -0.93 -11.71 4.52
C SER A 70 -2.31 -11.42 5.11
N PRO A 71 -2.61 -11.81 6.37
CA PRO A 71 -3.94 -11.65 6.95
C PRO A 71 -4.43 -10.21 6.94
N GLY A 72 -3.55 -9.26 7.23
CA GLY A 72 -3.85 -7.84 7.35
C GLY A 72 -4.30 -7.44 8.76
N TYR A 73 -4.88 -6.25 8.83
CA TYR A 73 -5.33 -5.62 10.06
C TYR A 73 -6.82 -5.28 9.94
N LEU A 74 -7.62 -5.78 10.88
CA LEU A 74 -9.05 -5.49 10.96
C LEU A 74 -9.26 -4.13 11.61
N THR A 75 -9.94 -3.23 10.90
CA THR A 75 -10.30 -1.91 11.41
C THR A 75 -11.48 -1.97 12.38
N GLU A 76 -11.68 -0.90 13.14
CA GLU A 76 -12.79 -0.80 14.11
C GLU A 76 -14.18 -0.99 13.47
N ASP A 77 -14.29 -0.64 12.19
CA ASP A 77 -15.53 -0.73 11.42
C ASP A 77 -15.49 -1.83 10.35
N GLY A 78 -14.62 -2.83 10.53
CA GLY A 78 -14.68 -4.12 9.83
C GLY A 78 -13.96 -4.21 8.49
N ASN A 79 -13.28 -3.17 8.03
CA ASN A 79 -12.46 -3.25 6.84
C ASN A 79 -11.09 -3.88 7.14
N ILE A 80 -10.39 -4.29 6.09
CA ILE A 80 -9.03 -4.81 6.21
C ILE A 80 -8.05 -3.82 5.57
N VAL A 81 -7.01 -3.50 6.33
CA VAL A 81 -5.83 -2.76 5.90
C VAL A 81 -4.68 -3.76 5.76
N PHE A 82 -3.77 -3.52 4.80
CA PHE A 82 -2.62 -4.39 4.62
C PHE A 82 -1.62 -4.18 5.78
N ASP A 83 -1.06 -5.27 6.28
CA ASP A 83 -0.02 -5.25 7.29
C ASP A 83 1.38 -5.13 6.64
N ASP A 84 2.39 -5.05 7.49
CA ASP A 84 3.76 -4.81 7.05
C ASP A 84 4.34 -6.01 6.27
N ASP A 85 3.89 -7.22 6.61
CA ASP A 85 4.31 -8.48 5.98
C ASP A 85 3.59 -8.77 4.65
N SER A 86 2.71 -7.86 4.20
CA SER A 86 1.90 -8.02 2.98
C SER A 86 2.70 -8.27 1.69
N GLN A 87 3.99 -7.94 1.67
CA GLN A 87 4.88 -8.22 0.54
C GLN A 87 5.54 -9.62 0.58
N ASP A 88 5.71 -10.18 1.78
CA ASP A 88 6.51 -11.38 2.02
C ASP A 88 5.65 -12.64 2.02
N GLN A 89 4.37 -12.53 2.38
CA GLN A 89 3.40 -13.61 2.29
C GLN A 89 2.60 -13.51 0.99
N TYR A 90 2.80 -14.45 0.08
CA TYR A 90 2.16 -14.43 -1.23
C TYR A 90 1.86 -15.82 -1.80
N ALA A 91 0.89 -15.86 -2.72
CA ALA A 91 0.60 -17.02 -3.55
C ALA A 91 0.75 -16.66 -5.04
N PRO A 92 1.36 -17.56 -5.85
CA PRO A 92 1.44 -17.37 -7.29
C PRO A 92 0.06 -17.44 -7.94
N VAL A 93 -0.09 -16.74 -9.06
CA VAL A 93 -1.29 -16.74 -9.91
C VAL A 93 -0.88 -16.88 -11.37
N SER A 94 -1.74 -17.47 -12.19
CA SER A 94 -1.50 -17.58 -13.63
C SER A 94 -2.03 -16.35 -14.36
N ASP A 95 -1.36 -15.93 -15.43
CA ASP A 95 -1.78 -14.82 -16.28
C ASP A 95 -3.21 -15.02 -16.86
N ASN A 96 -3.61 -16.27 -17.07
CA ASN A 96 -4.93 -16.61 -17.62
C ASN A 96 -6.01 -16.80 -16.56
N ASP A 97 -5.67 -16.73 -15.26
CA ASP A 97 -6.66 -16.86 -14.21
C ASP A 97 -7.55 -15.60 -14.15
N LEU A 98 -8.83 -15.80 -13.87
CA LEU A 98 -9.76 -14.71 -13.58
C LEU A 98 -9.45 -14.11 -12.21
N ILE A 99 -9.40 -12.77 -12.13
CA ILE A 99 -9.03 -12.08 -10.89
C ILE A 99 -10.05 -12.35 -9.79
N ASN A 100 -11.35 -12.26 -10.07
CA ASN A 100 -12.42 -12.48 -9.09
C ASN A 100 -12.48 -13.92 -8.56
N GLU A 101 -11.89 -14.90 -9.26
CA GLU A 101 -11.84 -16.28 -8.76
C GLU A 101 -10.64 -16.54 -7.85
N LYS A 102 -9.56 -15.77 -8.01
CA LYS A 102 -8.30 -15.94 -7.30
C LYS A 102 -8.05 -14.90 -6.22
N VAL A 103 -8.76 -13.78 -6.21
CA VAL A 103 -8.47 -12.61 -5.37
C VAL A 103 -9.75 -12.15 -4.67
N TRP A 104 -9.69 -11.96 -3.35
CA TRP A 104 -10.77 -11.35 -2.58
C TRP A 104 -10.95 -9.87 -2.95
N PRO A 105 -12.17 -9.32 -2.84
CA PRO A 105 -12.37 -7.88 -2.97
C PRO A 105 -11.41 -7.05 -2.11
N GLY A 106 -10.70 -6.13 -2.76
CA GLY A 106 -9.73 -5.25 -2.16
C GLY A 106 -8.42 -5.90 -1.72
N GLN A 107 -8.12 -7.14 -2.13
CA GLN A 107 -6.85 -7.78 -1.82
C GLN A 107 -5.69 -7.22 -2.67
N LEU A 108 -4.48 -7.26 -2.10
CA LEU A 108 -3.27 -6.74 -2.71
C LEU A 108 -2.67 -7.72 -3.74
N ILE A 109 -2.30 -7.18 -4.90
CA ILE A 109 -1.57 -7.85 -5.97
C ILE A 109 -0.17 -7.24 -6.08
N LEU A 110 0.83 -8.09 -6.23
CA LEU A 110 2.23 -7.73 -6.34
C LEU A 110 2.75 -8.16 -7.72
N PRO A 111 3.30 -7.25 -8.53
CA PRO A 111 4.02 -7.62 -9.74
C PRO A 111 5.30 -8.39 -9.40
N VAL A 112 5.63 -9.40 -10.21
CA VAL A 112 6.87 -10.16 -10.11
C VAL A 112 7.88 -9.58 -11.08
N TRP A 113 8.97 -9.02 -10.56
CA TRP A 113 9.99 -8.36 -11.37
C TRP A 113 11.16 -9.29 -11.67
N GLN A 114 11.61 -9.27 -12.93
CA GLN A 114 12.84 -9.96 -13.32
C GLN A 114 14.02 -8.98 -13.29
N PHE A 115 15.06 -9.39 -12.55
CA PHE A 115 16.31 -8.65 -12.49
C PHE A 115 17.09 -8.81 -13.80
N ASN A 116 17.53 -7.69 -14.36
CA ASN A 116 18.37 -7.64 -15.56
C ASN A 116 19.85 -7.72 -15.14
N GLU A 117 20.33 -8.95 -14.94
CA GLU A 117 21.72 -9.22 -14.54
C GLU A 117 22.72 -8.59 -15.51
N PHE A 118 22.48 -8.71 -16.81
CA PHE A 118 23.36 -8.13 -17.82
C PHE A 118 23.47 -6.61 -17.67
N GLY A 119 22.34 -5.92 -17.51
CA GLY A 119 22.31 -4.47 -17.30
C GLY A 119 23.01 -4.06 -16.01
N PHE A 120 22.80 -4.80 -14.93
CA PHE A 120 23.44 -4.56 -13.64
C PHE A 120 24.97 -4.73 -13.70
N TYR A 121 25.46 -5.88 -14.19
CA TYR A 121 26.89 -6.15 -14.27
C TYR A 121 27.59 -5.28 -15.32
N SER A 122 26.91 -4.93 -16.42
CA SER A 122 27.43 -3.96 -17.39
C SER A 122 27.59 -2.58 -16.75
N PHE A 123 26.63 -2.15 -15.92
CA PHE A 123 26.71 -0.89 -15.20
C PHE A 123 27.81 -0.89 -14.13
N ILE A 124 27.95 -1.97 -13.36
CA ILE A 124 29.07 -2.13 -12.41
C ILE A 124 30.39 -2.09 -13.16
N THR A 125 30.51 -2.82 -14.26
CA THR A 125 31.73 -2.85 -15.08
C THR A 125 32.06 -1.45 -15.59
N PHE A 126 31.06 -0.70 -16.07
CA PHE A 126 31.24 0.69 -16.47
C PHE A 126 31.76 1.56 -15.32
N LEU A 127 31.18 1.44 -14.12
CA LEU A 127 31.63 2.19 -12.94
C LEU A 127 33.05 1.79 -12.50
N LEU A 128 33.40 0.51 -12.57
CA LEU A 128 34.75 0.02 -12.26
C LEU A 128 35.77 0.49 -13.29
N VAL A 129 35.43 0.48 -14.58
CA VAL A 129 36.28 1.03 -15.65
C VAL A 129 36.45 2.54 -15.44
N TRP A 130 35.40 3.27 -15.08
CA TRP A 130 35.50 4.69 -14.73
C TRP A 130 36.45 4.89 -13.55
N LEU A 131 36.26 4.15 -12.46
CA LEU A 131 37.13 4.25 -11.30
C LEU A 131 38.59 3.88 -11.60
N TYR A 132 38.80 2.86 -12.45
CA TYR A 132 40.12 2.47 -12.94
C TYR A 132 40.78 3.61 -13.74
N THR A 133 40.05 4.26 -14.64
CA THR A 133 40.59 5.41 -15.39
C THR A 133 40.88 6.62 -14.50
N ASP A 134 40.18 6.75 -13.37
CA ASP A 134 40.39 7.81 -12.39
C ASP A 134 41.52 7.50 -11.38
N LEU A 135 42.26 6.39 -11.54
CA LEU A 135 43.40 6.07 -10.67
C LEU A 135 44.45 7.20 -10.71
N PRO A 136 45.09 7.53 -9.57
CA PRO A 136 46.20 8.46 -9.52
C PRO A 136 47.29 8.11 -10.55
N ASP A 137 47.83 9.12 -11.23
CA ASP A 137 48.75 8.90 -12.37
C ASP A 137 50.00 8.12 -11.98
N PHE A 138 50.44 8.20 -10.71
CA PHE A 138 51.61 7.47 -10.22
C PHE A 138 51.39 5.96 -10.00
N ILE A 139 50.13 5.49 -9.99
CA ILE A 139 49.79 4.06 -9.93
C ILE A 139 49.00 3.56 -11.13
N SER A 140 48.44 4.47 -11.93
CA SER A 140 47.64 4.11 -13.10
C SER A 140 48.51 3.38 -14.13
N PRO A 141 48.10 2.20 -14.63
CA PRO A 141 48.78 1.55 -15.75
C PRO A 141 48.64 2.33 -17.07
N THR A 142 47.69 3.26 -17.12
CA THR A 142 47.44 4.15 -18.26
C THR A 142 47.29 5.61 -17.78
N PRO A 143 48.40 6.25 -17.35
CA PRO A 143 48.37 7.62 -16.81
C PRO A 143 47.78 8.61 -17.84
N GLY A 144 47.05 9.62 -17.35
CA GLY A 144 46.44 10.66 -18.18
C GLY A 144 45.14 10.27 -18.90
N LEU A 145 44.73 9.00 -18.89
CA LEU A 145 43.41 8.57 -19.36
C LEU A 145 42.40 8.60 -18.21
N CYS A 146 42.04 9.79 -17.74
CA CYS A 146 41.00 9.99 -16.71
C CYS A 146 39.65 10.31 -17.36
N LEU A 147 38.67 9.41 -17.22
CA LEU A 147 37.34 9.58 -17.82
C LEU A 147 36.61 10.77 -17.20
N THR A 148 36.84 11.06 -15.92
CA THR A 148 36.32 12.29 -15.30
C THR A 148 36.86 13.53 -15.99
N ASN A 149 38.15 13.57 -16.32
CA ASN A 149 38.75 14.70 -17.04
C ASN A 149 38.18 14.84 -18.46
N GLN A 150 37.92 13.73 -19.16
CA GLN A 150 37.28 13.76 -20.48
C GLN A 150 35.83 14.26 -20.40
N MET A 151 35.08 13.84 -19.38
CA MET A 151 33.73 14.35 -19.13
C MET A 151 33.76 15.85 -18.81
N THR A 152 34.71 16.32 -17.99
CA THR A 152 34.92 17.74 -17.70
C THR A 152 35.21 18.54 -18.96
N LYS A 153 36.07 18.03 -19.87
CA LYS A 153 36.32 18.68 -21.17
C LYS A 153 35.07 18.77 -22.03
N LEU A 154 34.25 17.71 -22.07
CA LEU A 154 32.97 17.72 -22.78
C LEU A 154 32.00 18.74 -22.18
N LEU A 155 31.93 18.85 -20.86
CA LEU A 155 31.10 19.84 -20.16
C LEU A 155 31.60 21.26 -20.41
N CYS A 156 32.91 21.50 -20.45
CA CYS A 156 33.49 22.80 -20.81
C CYS A 156 33.16 23.17 -22.26
N TRP A 157 33.26 22.22 -23.19
CA TRP A 157 32.82 22.43 -24.57
C TRP A 157 31.33 22.79 -24.64
N ALA A 158 30.47 22.10 -23.90
CA ALA A 158 29.05 22.43 -23.83
C ALA A 158 28.81 23.82 -23.21
N ALA A 159 29.51 24.16 -22.12
CA ALA A 159 29.41 25.46 -21.48
C ALA A 159 29.75 26.63 -22.43
N VAL A 160 30.77 26.45 -23.28
CA VAL A 160 31.11 27.38 -24.36
C VAL A 160 29.94 27.56 -25.33
N GLN A 161 29.27 26.47 -25.74
CA GLN A 161 28.10 26.56 -26.63
C GLN A 161 26.92 27.33 -26.00
N PHE A 162 26.80 27.35 -24.67
CA PHE A 162 25.80 28.12 -23.94
C PHE A 162 26.29 29.53 -23.52
N GLY A 163 27.40 30.02 -24.11
CA GLY A 163 27.92 31.37 -23.86
C GLY A 163 28.63 31.55 -22.52
N LYS A 164 29.07 30.46 -21.87
CA LYS A 164 29.80 30.48 -20.59
C LYS A 164 31.30 30.24 -20.79
N GLN A 165 31.92 31.06 -21.63
CA GLN A 165 33.33 30.93 -22.00
C GLN A 165 34.27 31.03 -20.79
N GLU A 166 34.12 32.07 -19.96
CA GLU A 166 35.00 32.32 -18.81
C GLU A 166 35.00 31.16 -17.81
N LEU A 167 33.82 30.56 -17.56
CA LEU A 167 33.70 29.41 -16.68
C LEU A 167 34.44 28.18 -17.25
N ALA A 168 34.31 27.94 -18.56
CA ALA A 168 35.00 26.84 -19.23
C ALA A 168 36.53 27.02 -19.18
N ASP A 169 37.03 28.25 -19.39
CA ASP A 169 38.46 28.55 -19.36
C ASP A 169 39.06 28.36 -17.96
N ILE A 170 38.33 28.76 -16.91
CA ILE A 170 38.74 28.53 -15.51
C ILE A 170 38.86 27.03 -15.22
N ILE A 171 37.84 26.25 -15.60
CA ILE A 171 37.81 24.79 -15.34
C ILE A 171 38.91 24.07 -16.14
N ILE A 172 39.13 24.45 -17.41
CA ILE A 172 40.17 23.85 -18.23
C ILE A 172 41.56 24.15 -17.68
N LYS A 173 41.80 25.38 -17.19
CA LYS A 173 43.09 25.75 -16.61
C LYS A 173 43.40 24.90 -15.37
N ASP A 174 42.44 24.79 -14.45
CA ASP A 174 42.56 23.98 -13.23
C ASP A 174 42.82 22.50 -13.56
N LEU A 175 42.19 21.97 -14.62
CA LEU A 175 42.36 20.59 -15.06
C LEU A 175 43.79 20.23 -15.48
N TYR A 176 44.57 21.20 -15.98
CA TYR A 176 45.94 20.98 -16.46
C TYR A 176 47.02 21.40 -15.46
N ASP A 177 46.65 22.03 -14.35
CA ASP A 177 47.62 22.42 -13.33
C ASP A 177 48.16 21.15 -12.61
N PRO A 178 49.50 21.05 -12.41
CA PRO A 178 50.10 19.85 -11.85
C PRO A 178 49.73 19.67 -10.38
N VAL A 179 49.27 18.46 -10.02
CA VAL A 179 48.77 18.13 -8.69
C VAL A 179 49.77 17.24 -7.94
N SER A 180 50.00 17.54 -6.65
CA SER A 180 50.87 16.73 -5.78
C SER A 180 50.31 15.32 -5.54
N VAL A 181 51.17 14.36 -5.21
CA VAL A 181 50.79 12.95 -4.93
C VAL A 181 49.71 12.86 -3.85
N GLY A 182 49.83 13.64 -2.77
CA GLY A 182 48.85 13.65 -1.68
C GLY A 182 47.47 14.14 -2.14
N ALA A 183 47.43 15.17 -2.99
CA ALA A 183 46.18 15.67 -3.56
C ALA A 183 45.58 14.69 -4.58
N GLN A 184 46.39 13.98 -5.37
CA GLN A 184 45.88 12.92 -6.26
C GLN A 184 45.20 11.78 -5.48
N ILE A 185 45.76 11.37 -4.33
CA ILE A 185 45.13 10.38 -3.44
C ILE A 185 43.80 10.92 -2.90
N ALA A 186 43.77 12.19 -2.45
CA ALA A 186 42.53 12.81 -1.96
C ALA A 186 41.45 12.87 -3.05
N PHE A 187 41.79 13.26 -4.28
CA PHE A 187 40.86 13.26 -5.42
C PHE A 187 40.34 11.85 -5.74
N PHE A 188 41.19 10.83 -5.66
CA PHE A 188 40.76 9.45 -5.86
C PHE A 188 39.73 8.99 -4.81
N VAL A 189 39.89 9.38 -3.54
CA VAL A 189 38.86 9.12 -2.51
C VAL A 189 37.52 9.74 -2.91
N PHE A 190 37.51 10.97 -3.44
CA PHE A 190 36.28 11.57 -3.97
C PHE A 190 35.72 10.80 -5.18
N HIS A 191 36.55 10.23 -6.04
CA HIS A 191 36.09 9.38 -7.14
C HIS A 191 35.43 8.09 -6.63
N VAL A 192 35.97 7.46 -5.59
CA VAL A 192 35.34 6.30 -4.94
C VAL A 192 33.95 6.68 -4.40
N VAL A 193 33.86 7.77 -3.63
CA VAL A 193 32.58 8.27 -3.09
C VAL A 193 31.59 8.60 -4.21
N LYS A 194 32.04 9.26 -5.29
CA LYS A 194 31.25 9.55 -6.49
C LYS A 194 30.65 8.28 -7.08
N ILE A 195 31.44 7.22 -7.26
CA ILE A 195 30.97 5.96 -7.85
C ILE A 195 29.92 5.30 -6.96
N PHE A 196 30.13 5.27 -5.63
CA PHE A 196 29.12 4.77 -4.69
C PHE A 196 27.84 5.60 -4.72
N PHE A 197 27.95 6.92 -4.82
CA PHE A 197 26.80 7.80 -4.92
C PHE A 197 26.00 7.57 -6.22
N ILE A 198 26.68 7.49 -7.37
CA ILE A 198 26.06 7.16 -8.66
C ILE A 198 25.39 5.78 -8.57
N PHE A 199 26.08 4.77 -8.03
CA PHE A 199 25.50 3.45 -7.85
C PHE A 199 24.25 3.49 -6.97
N GLY A 200 24.32 4.14 -5.81
CA GLY A 200 23.21 4.24 -4.87
C GLY A 200 21.97 4.89 -5.48
N ILE A 201 22.13 5.96 -6.25
CA ILE A 201 21.03 6.63 -6.96
C ILE A 201 20.30 5.68 -7.92
N PHE A 202 21.05 4.90 -8.70
CA PHE A 202 20.48 4.00 -9.71
C PHE A 202 19.92 2.72 -9.08
N TYR A 203 20.56 2.22 -8.02
CA TYR A 203 20.17 1.02 -7.29
C TYR A 203 18.87 1.22 -6.51
N THR A 204 18.73 2.36 -5.82
CA THR A 204 17.51 2.71 -5.08
C THR A 204 16.35 3.18 -5.97
N GLY A 205 16.62 3.46 -7.25
CA GLY A 205 15.59 3.92 -8.19
C GLY A 205 15.14 5.38 -7.98
N ILE A 206 15.82 6.15 -7.12
CA ILE A 206 15.54 7.59 -6.89
C ILE A 206 15.62 8.38 -8.20
N PHE A 207 16.52 7.99 -9.10
CA PHE A 207 16.67 8.62 -10.41
C PHE A 207 16.55 7.59 -11.53
N ASN A 208 15.70 7.88 -12.51
CA ASN A 208 15.60 7.09 -13.74
C ASN A 208 16.01 7.96 -14.94
N PRO A 209 17.27 7.87 -15.41
CA PRO A 209 17.78 8.71 -16.51
C PRO A 209 17.05 8.47 -17.84
N ILE A 210 16.43 7.31 -18.03
CA ILE A 210 15.62 7.00 -19.21
C ILE A 210 14.46 8.01 -19.33
N LYS A 211 13.96 8.52 -18.19
CA LYS A 211 12.92 9.56 -18.13
C LYS A 211 13.45 10.95 -18.48
N VAL A 212 14.68 11.27 -18.06
CA VAL A 212 15.32 12.59 -18.27
C VAL A 212 15.79 12.77 -19.69
N PHE A 213 16.50 11.77 -20.23
CA PHE A 213 17.05 11.83 -21.58
C PHE A 213 16.06 11.36 -22.66
N ARG A 214 14.85 10.92 -22.25
CA ARG A 214 13.74 10.55 -23.13
C ARG A 214 14.15 9.62 -24.26
N TRP A 215 15.09 8.71 -24.01
CA TRP A 215 15.49 7.66 -24.95
C TRP A 215 14.35 6.63 -25.04
N LYS A 216 13.25 6.98 -25.70
CA LYS A 216 12.06 6.14 -25.78
C LYS A 216 12.23 5.04 -26.82
N PRO A 217 11.94 3.77 -26.48
CA PRO A 217 11.29 2.87 -27.43
C PRO A 217 9.87 3.41 -27.70
N LYS A 218 9.40 3.29 -28.94
CA LYS A 218 8.15 3.88 -29.49
C LYS A 218 6.83 3.48 -28.78
N SER A 219 6.84 2.78 -27.65
CA SER A 219 5.68 2.06 -27.11
C SER A 219 4.86 2.77 -26.02
N VAL A 220 5.42 3.70 -25.24
CA VAL A 220 4.69 4.35 -24.12
C VAL A 220 4.26 5.76 -24.51
N LYS A 221 2.95 6.06 -24.50
CA LYS A 221 2.43 7.42 -24.76
C LYS A 221 2.90 8.40 -23.68
N LEU A 222 3.19 9.65 -24.06
CA LEU A 222 3.69 10.69 -23.14
C LEU A 222 2.55 11.26 -22.28
N ASP A 223 1.40 11.49 -22.89
CA ASP A 223 0.23 12.07 -22.26
C ASP A 223 -0.84 11.00 -22.11
N VAL A 224 -1.10 10.58 -20.87
CA VAL A 224 -2.20 9.66 -20.56
C VAL A 224 -3.43 10.49 -20.26
N THR A 225 -4.50 10.25 -21.01
CA THR A 225 -5.75 10.99 -20.80
C THR A 225 -6.53 10.41 -19.61
N ARG A 226 -7.47 11.18 -19.07
CA ARG A 226 -8.35 10.72 -17.98
C ARG A 226 -9.13 9.46 -18.40
N GLU A 227 -9.55 9.39 -19.66
CA GLU A 227 -10.28 8.26 -20.22
C GLU A 227 -9.39 7.01 -20.31
N GLU A 228 -8.10 7.16 -20.58
CA GLU A 228 -7.14 6.05 -20.55
C GLU A 228 -6.94 5.53 -19.12
N LEU A 229 -6.85 6.41 -18.12
CA LEU A 229 -6.80 6.02 -16.70
C LEU A 229 -8.08 5.28 -16.28
N ILE A 230 -9.25 5.78 -16.67
CA ILE A 230 -10.54 5.12 -16.41
C ILE A 230 -10.58 3.74 -17.08
N LYS A 231 -10.09 3.62 -18.32
CA LYS A 231 -9.99 2.32 -19.04
C LYS A 231 -8.98 1.34 -18.42
N LEU A 232 -8.03 1.83 -17.62
CA LEU A 232 -7.15 0.98 -16.80
C LEU A 232 -7.81 0.56 -15.48
N GLY A 233 -8.94 1.18 -15.12
CA GLY A 233 -9.53 1.03 -13.79
C GLY A 233 -8.86 1.90 -12.73
N TRP A 234 -7.96 2.82 -13.09
CA TRP A 234 -7.24 3.64 -12.11
C TRP A 234 -8.19 4.58 -11.37
N THR A 235 -8.30 4.41 -10.04
CA THR A 235 -9.25 5.19 -9.22
C THR A 235 -8.64 6.49 -8.67
N GLY A 236 -7.31 6.63 -8.73
CA GLY A 236 -6.59 7.76 -8.10
C GLY A 236 -6.50 7.69 -6.58
N THR A 237 -6.93 6.58 -5.98
CA THR A 237 -6.87 6.37 -4.52
C THR A 237 -5.80 5.34 -4.18
N ARG A 238 -5.13 5.55 -3.04
CA ARG A 238 -4.24 4.55 -2.44
C ARG A 238 -4.84 4.03 -1.14
N LYS A 239 -4.55 2.77 -0.79
CA LYS A 239 -4.84 2.24 0.53
C LYS A 239 -4.01 2.99 1.58
N ALA A 240 -4.58 3.17 2.76
CA ALA A 240 -3.84 3.68 3.91
C ALA A 240 -2.96 2.59 4.53
N THR A 241 -1.86 2.99 5.17
CA THR A 241 -1.16 2.12 6.12
C THR A 241 -1.96 2.00 7.42
N ILE A 242 -1.58 1.06 8.29
CA ILE A 242 -2.22 0.89 9.61
C ILE A 242 -2.13 2.19 10.43
N ASP A 243 -0.98 2.87 10.41
CA ASP A 243 -0.75 4.10 11.17
C ASP A 243 -1.58 5.26 10.61
N GLU A 244 -1.62 5.43 9.30
CA GLU A 244 -2.45 6.44 8.65
C GLU A 244 -3.95 6.22 8.95
N TYR A 245 -4.40 4.96 8.96
CA TYR A 245 -5.76 4.63 9.37
C TYR A 245 -6.02 5.01 10.82
N LYS A 246 -5.15 4.62 11.76
CA LYS A 246 -5.31 4.91 13.19
C LYS A 246 -5.35 6.41 13.46
N GLU A 247 -4.46 7.18 12.84
CA GLU A 247 -4.44 8.64 12.96
C GLU A 247 -5.74 9.26 12.44
N TYR A 248 -6.11 8.95 11.20
CA TYR A 248 -7.31 9.49 10.57
C TYR A 248 -8.60 9.10 11.32
N TYR A 249 -8.69 7.87 11.82
CA TYR A 249 -9.83 7.39 12.58
C TYR A 249 -10.02 8.14 13.90
N ARG A 250 -8.92 8.41 14.63
CA ARG A 250 -8.96 9.18 15.88
C ARG A 250 -9.46 10.59 15.62
N GLU A 251 -8.91 11.27 14.61
CA GLU A 251 -9.35 12.62 14.25
C GLU A 251 -10.83 12.64 13.86
N PHE A 252 -11.26 11.68 13.03
CA PHE A 252 -12.65 11.55 12.61
C PHE A 252 -13.58 11.40 13.82
N LYS A 253 -13.29 10.48 14.75
CA LYS A 253 -14.12 10.28 15.94
C LYS A 253 -14.08 11.48 16.88
N ILE A 254 -12.93 12.11 17.12
CA ILE A 254 -12.84 13.31 17.96
C ILE A 254 -13.71 14.44 17.38
N ASN A 255 -13.68 14.61 16.07
CA ASN A 255 -14.51 15.61 15.39
C ASN A 255 -16.01 15.32 15.50
N GLN A 256 -16.42 14.04 15.48
CA GLN A 256 -17.82 13.65 15.71
C GLN A 256 -18.34 14.05 17.10
N TYR A 257 -17.46 14.09 18.12
CA TYR A 257 -17.84 14.53 19.48
C TYR A 257 -17.80 16.05 19.65
N GLY A 258 -17.46 16.82 18.61
CA GLY A 258 -17.37 18.28 18.67
C GLY A 258 -16.03 18.81 19.20
N GLY A 259 -14.99 17.96 19.21
CA GLY A 259 -13.63 18.34 19.58
C GLY A 259 -13.05 17.53 20.75
N MET A 260 -11.77 17.81 21.03
CA MET A 260 -10.96 17.02 21.97
C MET A 260 -11.51 17.03 23.41
N ILE A 261 -12.06 18.15 23.87
CA ILE A 261 -12.56 18.31 25.24
C ILE A 261 -13.83 17.47 25.45
N GLN A 262 -14.75 17.49 24.48
CA GLN A 262 -16.01 16.76 24.53
C GLN A 262 -15.74 15.25 24.41
N ALA A 263 -14.83 14.86 23.50
CA ALA A 263 -14.35 13.48 23.39
C ALA A 263 -13.78 12.95 24.71
N HIS A 264 -12.98 13.76 25.42
CA HIS A 264 -12.43 13.39 26.73
C HIS A 264 -13.53 13.17 27.77
N ARG A 265 -14.49 14.10 27.86
CA ARG A 265 -15.62 14.00 28.80
C ARG A 265 -16.49 12.77 28.53
N ALA A 266 -16.57 12.34 27.27
CA ALA A 266 -17.31 11.15 26.86
C ALA A 266 -16.52 9.83 27.02
N GLY A 267 -15.29 9.86 27.51
CA GLY A 267 -14.45 8.66 27.69
C GLY A 267 -13.95 8.05 26.38
N LEU A 268 -14.02 8.77 25.26
CA LEU A 268 -13.66 8.25 23.92
C LEU A 268 -12.20 7.76 23.86
N PHE A 269 -11.28 8.40 24.58
CA PHE A 269 -9.86 8.08 24.50
C PHE A 269 -9.50 6.65 24.95
N GLU A 270 -10.27 6.06 25.87
CA GLU A 270 -10.06 4.66 26.25
C GLU A 270 -10.36 3.72 25.07
N THR A 271 -11.42 3.99 24.31
CA THR A 271 -11.74 3.22 23.10
C THR A 271 -10.74 3.46 21.95
N LEU A 272 -10.22 4.69 21.81
CA LEU A 272 -9.24 5.06 20.78
C LEU A 272 -7.82 4.52 21.03
N LYS A 273 -7.56 3.98 22.22
CA LYS A 273 -6.30 3.33 22.56
C LYS A 273 -6.14 1.99 21.85
N HIS A 274 -7.25 1.26 21.69
CA HIS A 274 -7.30 -0.09 21.13
C HIS A 274 -8.15 -0.12 19.85
N LEU A 275 -7.71 0.65 18.86
CA LEU A 275 -8.32 0.61 17.52
C LEU A 275 -7.98 -0.70 16.86
N GLY A 276 -8.96 -1.35 16.23
CA GLY A 276 -8.76 -2.53 15.40
C GLY A 276 -8.03 -3.71 16.06
N VAL A 277 -7.59 -4.67 15.25
CA VAL A 277 -6.85 -5.86 15.71
C VAL A 277 -6.05 -6.47 14.56
N GLN A 278 -4.82 -6.91 14.84
CA GLN A 278 -4.00 -7.64 13.88
C GLN A 278 -4.61 -9.02 13.63
N LEU A 279 -4.77 -9.39 12.35
CA LEU A 279 -5.30 -10.69 11.97
C LEU A 279 -4.17 -11.74 11.88
N GLU A 280 -4.53 -12.99 12.11
CA GLU A 280 -3.62 -14.13 12.13
C GLU A 280 -3.78 -15.01 10.88
N SER A 281 -2.91 -16.02 10.76
CA SER A 281 -3.06 -17.02 9.71
C SER A 281 -4.43 -17.71 9.75
N GLY A 282 -5.01 -17.87 8.57
CA GLY A 282 -6.38 -18.33 8.34
C GLY A 282 -7.44 -17.22 8.36
N GLU A 283 -7.06 -15.98 8.66
CA GLU A 283 -7.97 -14.82 8.75
C GLU A 283 -7.73 -13.80 7.64
N GLY A 284 -8.70 -12.89 7.45
CA GLY A 284 -8.57 -11.78 6.52
C GLY A 284 -8.19 -12.24 5.12
N TYR A 285 -7.23 -11.56 4.49
CA TYR A 285 -6.80 -11.92 3.13
C TYR A 285 -6.04 -13.25 3.05
N ASN A 286 -5.68 -13.87 4.18
CA ASN A 286 -5.16 -15.24 4.24
C ASN A 286 -6.27 -16.31 4.16
N THR A 287 -7.55 -15.92 4.21
CA THR A 287 -8.69 -16.86 4.08
C THR A 287 -8.61 -17.58 2.73
N PRO A 288 -8.60 -18.92 2.69
CA PRO A 288 -8.62 -19.68 1.43
C PRO A 288 -9.92 -19.44 0.65
N MET A 289 -9.82 -19.20 -0.66
CA MET A 289 -10.98 -19.03 -1.55
C MET A 289 -11.60 -20.38 -1.95
N THR A 290 -12.03 -21.16 -0.96
CA THR A 290 -12.85 -22.37 -1.16
C THR A 290 -14.31 -21.99 -1.36
N GLU A 291 -15.11 -22.85 -2.01
CA GLU A 291 -16.55 -22.60 -2.19
C GLU A 291 -17.29 -22.45 -0.85
N GLU A 292 -16.85 -23.19 0.18
CA GLU A 292 -17.35 -23.03 1.55
C GLU A 292 -17.15 -21.60 2.08
N ASN A 293 -15.94 -21.05 1.97
CA ASN A 293 -15.67 -19.69 2.45
C ASN A 293 -16.36 -18.63 1.59
N LYS A 294 -16.37 -18.80 0.26
CA LYS A 294 -17.00 -17.84 -0.66
C LYS A 294 -18.50 -17.67 -0.39
N MET A 295 -19.19 -18.79 -0.19
CA MET A 295 -20.66 -18.85 -0.05
C MET A 295 -21.13 -18.75 1.41
N ARG A 296 -20.20 -18.57 2.35
CA ARG A 296 -20.51 -18.46 3.78
C ARG A 296 -21.36 -17.22 4.06
N LYS A 297 -22.42 -17.40 4.85
CA LYS A 297 -23.39 -16.34 5.13
C LYS A 297 -22.94 -15.40 6.24
N MET A 298 -23.30 -14.12 6.13
CA MET A 298 -23.01 -13.12 7.16
C MET A 298 -23.69 -13.47 8.50
N SER A 299 -24.84 -14.14 8.49
CA SER A 299 -25.51 -14.61 9.70
C SER A 299 -24.69 -15.68 10.45
N GLU A 300 -24.00 -16.56 9.72
CA GLU A 300 -23.13 -17.59 10.29
C GLU A 300 -21.87 -16.96 10.88
N ILE A 301 -21.29 -15.97 10.18
CA ILE A 301 -20.13 -15.20 10.68
C ILE A 301 -20.48 -14.49 11.99
N VAL A 302 -21.64 -13.83 12.07
CA VAL A 302 -22.11 -13.16 13.31
C VAL A 302 -22.40 -14.15 14.44
N LYS A 303 -22.84 -15.36 14.12
CA LYS A 303 -23.08 -16.40 15.12
C LYS A 303 -21.75 -16.89 15.72
N GLU A 304 -20.79 -17.20 14.86
CA GLU A 304 -19.44 -17.64 15.27
C GLU A 304 -18.66 -16.53 15.96
N SER A 305 -18.94 -15.26 15.69
CA SER A 305 -18.29 -14.14 16.38
C SER A 305 -18.57 -14.08 17.88
N LYS A 306 -19.47 -14.93 18.39
CA LYS A 306 -19.78 -15.06 19.82
C LYS A 306 -19.05 -16.24 20.47
N GLU A 307 -18.35 -17.04 19.68
CA GLU A 307 -17.57 -18.17 20.15
C GLU A 307 -16.16 -17.72 20.57
N PRO A 308 -15.55 -18.39 21.57
CA PRO A 308 -14.15 -18.15 21.90
C PRO A 308 -13.26 -18.50 20.70
N ASP A 309 -12.12 -17.83 20.59
CA ASP A 309 -11.13 -18.03 19.52
C ASP A 309 -11.68 -17.79 18.10
N PHE A 310 -12.71 -16.96 17.97
CA PHE A 310 -13.31 -16.59 16.70
C PHE A 310 -12.27 -16.02 15.72
N LYS A 311 -12.28 -16.57 14.49
CA LYS A 311 -11.42 -16.14 13.39
C LYS A 311 -12.22 -15.46 12.27
N VAL A 312 -11.77 -14.29 11.84
CA VAL A 312 -12.41 -13.51 10.77
C VAL A 312 -12.06 -14.09 9.41
N ARG A 313 -12.84 -15.08 8.97
CA ARG A 313 -12.74 -15.65 7.62
C ARG A 313 -13.61 -14.86 6.66
N LEU A 314 -13.01 -14.46 5.54
CA LEU A 314 -13.69 -13.70 4.49
C LEU A 314 -14.72 -14.54 3.73
N SER A 315 -15.80 -13.88 3.31
CA SER A 315 -16.81 -14.39 2.38
C SER A 315 -17.33 -13.27 1.48
N TYR A 316 -18.03 -13.61 0.39
CA TYR A 316 -18.65 -12.57 -0.44
C TYR A 316 -19.78 -11.84 0.28
N GLU A 317 -20.53 -12.52 1.17
CA GLU A 317 -21.53 -11.84 1.98
C GLU A 317 -20.92 -10.84 2.97
N TYR A 318 -19.71 -11.10 3.50
CA TYR A 318 -19.01 -10.11 4.34
C TYR A 318 -18.71 -8.83 3.56
N PHE A 319 -18.21 -8.95 2.33
CA PHE A 319 -17.96 -7.79 1.46
C PHE A 319 -19.25 -7.11 0.99
N ALA A 320 -20.31 -7.89 0.76
CA ALA A 320 -21.63 -7.34 0.42
C ALA A 320 -22.20 -6.51 1.59
N GLU A 321 -22.03 -6.95 2.84
CA GLU A 321 -22.44 -6.19 4.02
C GLU A 321 -21.64 -4.88 4.13
N LEU A 322 -20.31 -4.90 3.93
CA LEU A 322 -19.50 -3.69 3.89
C LEU A 322 -19.99 -2.71 2.80
N GLY A 323 -20.33 -3.23 1.62
CA GLY A 323 -20.87 -2.46 0.51
C GLY A 323 -22.26 -1.89 0.80
N TYR A 324 -23.12 -2.66 1.46
CA TYR A 324 -24.45 -2.23 1.87
C TYR A 324 -24.39 -1.07 2.87
N VAL A 325 -23.56 -1.20 3.92
CA VAL A 325 -23.36 -0.14 4.91
C VAL A 325 -22.75 1.11 4.28
N PHE A 326 -21.81 0.95 3.34
CA PHE A 326 -21.31 2.06 2.56
C PHE A 326 -22.42 2.77 1.76
N ALA A 327 -23.27 2.01 1.07
CA ALA A 327 -24.37 2.57 0.28
C ALA A 327 -25.36 3.34 1.15
N MET A 328 -25.72 2.83 2.34
CA MET A 328 -26.56 3.54 3.30
C MET A 328 -25.92 4.85 3.79
N ASN A 329 -24.60 4.85 4.04
CA ASN A 329 -23.87 6.06 4.41
C ASN A 329 -23.72 7.08 3.24
N ALA A 330 -24.00 6.65 2.01
CA ALA A 330 -23.85 7.44 0.79
C ALA A 330 -25.18 7.90 0.18
N GLU A 331 -26.33 7.39 0.66
CA GLU A 331 -27.65 7.56 0.04
C GLU A 331 -28.02 9.03 -0.19
N ASP A 332 -27.74 9.91 0.77
CA ASP A 332 -28.07 11.34 0.70
C ASP A 332 -26.93 12.22 0.16
N LYS A 333 -25.85 11.63 -0.36
CA LYS A 333 -24.64 12.36 -0.76
C LYS A 333 -24.50 12.43 -2.27
N GLU A 334 -24.21 13.63 -2.76
CA GLU A 334 -24.01 13.88 -4.19
C GLU A 334 -22.73 14.65 -4.48
N GLY A 335 -22.34 14.69 -5.76
CA GLY A 335 -21.25 15.54 -6.25
C GLY A 335 -19.90 15.29 -5.59
N SER A 336 -19.30 16.35 -5.04
CA SER A 336 -17.98 16.30 -4.41
C SER A 336 -17.98 15.48 -3.12
N GLU A 337 -19.06 15.54 -2.33
CA GLU A 337 -19.14 14.82 -1.06
C GLU A 337 -19.16 13.31 -1.28
N LEU A 338 -19.95 12.84 -2.25
CA LEU A 338 -19.96 11.43 -2.64
C LEU A 338 -18.57 10.99 -3.15
N THR A 339 -17.92 11.83 -3.95
CA THR A 339 -16.58 11.54 -4.48
C THR A 339 -15.54 11.42 -3.36
N GLU A 340 -15.59 12.29 -2.35
CA GLU A 340 -14.73 12.23 -1.17
C GLU A 340 -15.02 11.00 -0.32
N LEU A 341 -16.30 10.66 -0.13
CA LEU A 341 -16.69 9.46 0.60
C LEU A 341 -16.21 8.19 -0.10
N ILE A 342 -16.30 8.10 -1.43
CA ILE A 342 -15.76 6.96 -2.21
C ILE A 342 -14.24 6.85 -2.04
N LYS A 343 -13.51 7.98 -2.12
CA LYS A 343 -12.06 8.00 -1.92
C LYS A 343 -11.69 7.58 -0.50
N GLN A 344 -12.42 8.07 0.50
CA GLN A 344 -12.25 7.69 1.89
C GLN A 344 -12.49 6.19 2.09
N TYR A 345 -13.57 5.66 1.52
CA TYR A 345 -13.91 4.23 1.63
C TYR A 345 -12.82 3.34 1.00
N ARG A 346 -12.32 3.69 -0.18
CA ARG A 346 -11.19 2.96 -0.79
C ARG A 346 -9.92 3.07 0.05
N ARG A 347 -9.64 4.24 0.62
CA ARG A 347 -8.41 4.45 1.39
C ARG A 347 -8.43 3.78 2.76
N TYR A 348 -9.50 3.97 3.53
CA TYR A 348 -9.60 3.59 4.94
C TYR A 348 -10.68 2.54 5.25
N GLY A 349 -11.66 2.39 4.36
CA GLY A 349 -12.87 1.61 4.62
C GLY A 349 -14.01 2.43 5.23
N LEU A 350 -14.95 1.73 5.85
CA LEU A 350 -16.00 2.31 6.69
C LEU A 350 -15.38 3.01 7.90
N LEU A 351 -16.01 4.09 8.33
CA LEU A 351 -15.75 4.76 9.62
C LEU A 351 -16.95 4.68 10.57
N VAL A 352 -18.04 4.12 10.06
CA VAL A 352 -19.30 3.87 10.76
C VAL A 352 -19.83 2.54 10.23
N SER A 353 -19.84 1.54 11.09
CA SER A 353 -20.34 0.20 10.82
C SER A 353 -21.70 -0.07 11.49
N ASP A 354 -22.42 -1.04 10.94
CA ASP A 354 -23.69 -1.53 11.48
C ASP A 354 -23.47 -2.50 12.66
N ALA A 355 -24.56 -3.02 13.22
CA ALA A 355 -24.48 -3.94 14.37
C ALA A 355 -23.82 -5.28 14.01
N ARG A 356 -23.99 -5.78 12.76
CA ARG A 356 -23.46 -7.08 12.35
C ARG A 356 -21.94 -7.01 12.24
N ILE A 357 -21.40 -6.00 11.57
CA ILE A 357 -19.96 -5.80 11.45
C ILE A 357 -19.33 -5.55 12.83
N LYS A 358 -19.97 -4.74 13.68
CA LYS A 358 -19.49 -4.52 15.06
C LYS A 358 -19.40 -5.82 15.87
N SER A 359 -20.37 -6.71 15.71
CA SER A 359 -20.33 -8.03 16.35
C SER A 359 -19.10 -8.84 15.92
N VAL A 360 -18.76 -8.81 14.64
CA VAL A 360 -17.57 -9.49 14.10
C VAL A 360 -16.28 -8.90 14.69
N VAL A 361 -16.16 -7.57 14.70
CA VAL A 361 -14.97 -6.89 15.23
C VAL A 361 -14.81 -7.16 16.73
N LYS A 362 -15.88 -7.02 17.53
CA LYS A 362 -15.88 -7.31 18.97
C LYS A 362 -15.52 -8.76 19.25
N GLY A 363 -16.13 -9.69 18.51
CA GLY A 363 -15.82 -11.11 18.59
C GLY A 363 -14.33 -11.39 18.39
N ARG A 364 -13.73 -10.77 17.37
CA ARG A 364 -12.30 -10.94 17.08
C ARG A 364 -11.39 -10.31 18.13
N LYS A 365 -11.81 -9.20 18.75
CA LYS A 365 -11.09 -8.58 19.87
C LYS A 365 -11.19 -9.37 21.18
N GLY A 366 -12.05 -10.39 21.25
CA GLY A 366 -12.32 -11.14 22.48
C GLY A 366 -13.25 -10.38 23.45
N GLU A 367 -13.91 -9.32 22.97
CA GLU A 367 -14.92 -8.56 23.73
C GLU A 367 -16.27 -9.29 23.64
N ILE A 368 -16.32 -10.50 24.19
CA ILE A 368 -17.57 -11.27 24.26
C ILE A 368 -18.43 -10.61 25.33
N GLU A 369 -19.65 -10.19 24.99
CA GLU A 369 -20.63 -9.73 25.98
C GLU A 369 -20.82 -10.86 27.01
N GLU A 370 -20.32 -10.67 28.23
CA GLU A 370 -20.61 -11.56 29.34
C GLU A 370 -22.14 -11.67 29.46
N LYS A 371 -22.67 -12.89 29.38
CA LYS A 371 -24.04 -13.16 29.82
C LYS A 371 -24.20 -12.48 31.18
N PRO A 372 -25.23 -11.63 31.38
CA PRO A 372 -25.44 -11.02 32.69
C PRO A 372 -25.48 -12.16 33.72
N ALA A 373 -24.62 -12.07 34.72
CA ALA A 373 -24.56 -13.02 35.82
C ALA A 373 -25.99 -13.23 36.37
N PRO A 374 -26.39 -14.46 36.72
CA PRO A 374 -27.72 -14.69 37.28
C PRO A 374 -27.88 -13.76 38.49
N GLN A 375 -28.91 -12.92 38.44
CA GLN A 375 -29.28 -12.06 39.54
C GLN A 375 -29.47 -12.96 40.76
N VAL A 376 -28.59 -12.80 41.76
CA VAL A 376 -28.81 -13.40 43.06
C VAL A 376 -30.02 -12.67 43.64
N GLU A 377 -31.17 -13.35 43.67
CA GLU A 377 -32.31 -12.91 44.47
C GLU A 377 -31.85 -12.79 45.92
N GLU A 378 -31.68 -11.55 46.38
CA GLU A 378 -31.45 -11.22 47.76
C GLU A 378 -32.73 -11.57 48.53
N LEU A 379 -32.76 -12.74 49.16
CA LEU A 379 -33.77 -13.11 50.15
C LEU A 379 -33.64 -12.16 51.34
N VAL A 380 -34.51 -11.14 51.37
CA VAL A 380 -34.70 -10.31 52.56
C VAL A 380 -35.44 -11.15 53.61
N GLU A 381 -34.70 -11.61 54.63
CA GLU A 381 -35.30 -12.18 55.84
C GLU A 381 -36.07 -11.08 56.60
N GLU A 382 -37.38 -11.26 56.75
CA GLU A 382 -38.23 -10.47 57.64
C GLU A 382 -37.80 -10.71 59.11
N VAL A 383 -37.17 -9.70 59.71
CA VAL A 383 -36.96 -9.66 61.16
C VAL A 383 -38.29 -9.31 61.84
N LYS A 384 -38.90 -10.33 62.46
CA LYS A 384 -39.99 -10.19 63.43
C LYS A 384 -39.51 -9.42 64.65
N THR A 385 -40.09 -8.25 64.91
CA THR A 385 -40.06 -7.62 66.25
C THR A 385 -41.21 -8.18 67.08
N GLU A 386 -40.90 -9.11 67.99
CA GLU A 386 -41.75 -9.44 69.14
C GLU A 386 -41.53 -8.39 70.24
N GLY A 387 -42.63 -7.93 70.82
CA GLY A 387 -42.67 -6.87 71.81
C GLY A 387 -42.23 -7.29 73.20
N GLU A 388 -41.79 -6.31 73.97
CA GLU A 388 -41.60 -6.44 75.41
C GLU A 388 -42.60 -5.52 76.12
N ASN A 389 -43.56 -6.16 76.80
CA ASN A 389 -44.47 -5.55 77.75
C ASN A 389 -43.68 -5.05 78.96
N THR A 390 -43.99 -3.86 79.45
CA THR A 390 -43.80 -3.53 80.87
C THR A 390 -44.97 -2.70 81.35
N GLU A 391 -45.87 -3.39 82.04
CA GLU A 391 -46.89 -2.87 82.95
C GLU A 391 -46.37 -3.37 84.33
N VAL A 392 -46.21 -2.57 85.39
CA VAL A 392 -47.26 -2.22 86.38
C VAL A 392 -46.58 -1.57 87.62
N ASN A 393 -47.23 -0.52 88.18
CA ASN A 393 -47.22 0.06 89.56
C ASN A 393 -45.92 0.64 90.14
N GLU A 394 -45.90 1.79 90.84
CA GLU A 394 -46.85 2.42 91.79
C GLU A 394 -47.09 3.92 91.53
#